data_AF-A0A497CF34-F1
#
_entry.id   AF-A0A497CF34-F1
#
_cell.length_a   1.000
_cell.length_b   1.000
_cell.length_c   1.000
_cell.angle_alpha   90.00
_cell.angle_beta   90.00
_cell.angle_gamma   90.00
#
_symmetry.space_group_name_H-M   'P 1'
#
loop_
_entity.id
_entity.type
_entity.pdbx_description
1 polymer ?
#
loop_
_entity_poly.entity_id
_entity_poly.type
_entity_poly.pdbx_seq_one_letter_code
_entity_poly.pdbx_strand_id
1 'polypeptide(L)'
;MKSLIKTYVMKSLLKFLTITFFALLVFTSCQDEVIEETSINEQEFITASSPLSSLMQSTSARDGRVDNILDNANCLSVNLPVTVIVNGIT
;
A
#
# COMPACT_ATOMS: atom_id res chain seq x y z
N MET A 1 -5.99 24.39 45.34
CA MET A 1 -6.66 25.09 44.22
C MET A 1 -5.69 25.59 43.14
N LYS A 2 -4.63 26.37 43.48
CA LYS A 2 -3.64 26.88 42.51
C LYS A 2 -2.92 25.79 41.67
N SER A 3 -2.63 24.63 42.26
CA SER A 3 -1.99 23.49 41.57
C SER A 3 -2.86 22.91 40.44
N LEU A 4 -4.17 22.75 40.68
CA LEU A 4 -5.12 22.23 39.68
C LEU A 4 -5.30 23.18 38.48
N ILE A 5 -5.30 24.49 38.74
CA ILE A 5 -5.38 25.52 37.68
C ILE A 5 -4.12 25.47 36.80
N LYS A 6 -2.93 25.30 37.39
CA LYS A 6 -1.67 25.18 36.65
C LYS A 6 -1.66 23.93 35.75
N THR A 7 -2.16 22.79 36.25
CA THR A 7 -2.29 21.56 35.45
C THR A 7 -3.32 21.71 34.33
N TYR A 8 -4.44 22.39 34.58
CA TYR A 8 -5.45 22.67 33.55
C TYR A 8 -4.90 23.56 32.44
N VAL A 9 -4.19 24.64 32.79
CA VAL A 9 -3.53 25.54 31.84
C VAL A 9 -2.47 24.80 31.03
N MET A 10 -1.64 23.95 31.65
CA MET A 10 -0.61 23.19 30.93
C MET A 10 -1.20 22.15 29.97
N LYS A 11 -2.31 21.49 30.34
CA LYS A 11 -3.05 20.60 29.43
C LYS A 11 -3.71 21.37 28.29
N SER A 12 -4.23 22.57 28.54
CA SER A 12 -4.81 23.44 27.51
C SER A 12 -3.74 23.90 26.51
N LEU A 13 -2.57 24.31 27.00
CA LEU A 13 -1.43 24.70 26.15
C LEU A 13 -0.91 23.53 25.30
N LEU A 14 -0.83 22.32 25.88
CA LEU A 14 -0.43 21.13 25.14
C LEU A 14 -1.41 20.80 24.01
N LYS A 15 -2.73 20.92 24.25
CA LYS A 15 -3.75 20.72 23.21
C LYS A 15 -3.63 21.73 22.08
N PHE A 16 -3.43 23.01 22.40
CA PHE A 16 -3.22 24.05 21.38
C PHE A 16 -1.95 23.76 20.56
N LEU A 17 -0.85 23.39 21.21
CA LEU A 17 0.40 23.04 20.54
C LEU A 17 0.21 21.85 19.57
N THR A 18 -0.51 20.80 19.99
CA THR A 18 -0.78 19.64 19.14
C THR A 18 -1.63 19.97 17.92
N ILE A 19 -2.62 20.86 18.06
CA ILE A 19 -3.51 21.26 16.97
C ILE A 19 -2.73 22.10 15.96
N THR A 20 -1.93 23.06 16.44
CA THR A 20 -1.09 23.90 15.58
C THR A 20 -0.05 23.08 14.81
N PHE A 21 0.54 22.05 15.44
CA PHE A 21 1.49 21.16 14.79
C PHE A 21 0.87 20.39 13.61
N PHE A 22 -0.31 19.79 13.82
CA PHE A 22 -1.03 19.09 12.74
C PHE A 22 -1.53 20.05 11.66
N ALA A 23 -1.94 21.27 12.03
CA ALA A 23 -2.33 22.30 11.07
C ALA A 23 -1.17 22.78 10.19
N LEU A 24 0.08 22.70 10.65
CA LEU A 24 1.24 23.01 9.82
C LEU A 24 1.54 21.92 8.78
N LEU A 25 1.29 20.64 9.11
CA LEU A 25 1.58 19.51 8.23
C LEU A 25 0.68 19.46 6.99
N VAL A 26 -0.53 20.01 7.06
CA VAL A 26 -1.45 20.02 5.90
C VAL A 26 -1.05 21.00 4.79
N PHE A 27 -0.17 21.98 5.09
CA PHE A 27 0.29 22.94 4.07
C PHE A 27 1.53 22.47 3.30
N THR A 28 2.11 21.30 3.64
CA THR A 28 3.32 20.79 2.98
C THR A 28 3.02 19.78 1.88
N SER A 29 1.75 19.53 1.54
CA SER A 29 1.35 18.50 0.57
C SER A 29 1.27 18.98 -0.88
N CYS A 30 1.65 20.23 -1.18
CA CYS A 30 1.74 20.68 -2.56
C CYS A 30 2.92 19.97 -3.24
N GLN A 31 2.65 18.83 -3.86
CA GLN A 31 3.55 18.23 -4.82
C GLN A 31 3.43 19.07 -6.09
N ASP A 32 4.52 19.70 -6.51
CA ASP A 32 4.57 20.35 -7.82
C ASP A 32 4.46 19.24 -8.87
N GLU A 33 3.27 19.11 -9.45
CA GLU A 33 3.04 18.19 -10.55
C GLU A 33 3.82 18.74 -11.74
N VAL A 34 4.88 18.03 -12.13
CA VAL A 34 5.60 18.33 -13.36
C VAL A 34 4.63 18.00 -14.49
N ILE A 35 3.92 19.02 -14.98
CA ILE A 35 3.24 18.97 -16.27
C ILE A 35 4.34 19.15 -17.32
N GLU A 36 5.20 18.15 -17.45
CA GLU A 36 5.91 18.00 -18.71
C GLU A 36 4.84 17.58 -19.71
N GLU A 37 4.37 18.53 -20.53
CA GLU A 37 3.79 18.17 -21.82
C GLU A 37 4.94 17.61 -22.66
N THR A 38 5.33 16.36 -22.38
CA THR A 38 6.08 15.59 -23.36
C THR A 38 5.21 15.54 -24.60
N SER A 39 5.73 16.05 -25.72
CA SER A 39 5.08 15.82 -27.01
C SER A 39 4.86 14.32 -27.10
N ILE A 40 3.60 13.88 -27.14
CA ILE A 40 3.23 12.46 -27.10
C ILE A 40 4.14 11.71 -28.04
N ASN A 41 5.13 11.05 -27.46
CA ASN A 41 6.02 10.20 -28.21
C ASN A 41 5.26 8.88 -28.35
N GLU A 42 4.80 8.56 -29.55
CA GLU A 42 4.13 7.28 -29.82
C GLU A 42 4.99 6.07 -29.42
N GLN A 43 6.31 6.24 -29.23
CA GLN A 43 7.22 5.21 -28.75
C GLN A 43 7.15 4.97 -27.22
N GLU A 44 6.53 5.86 -26.43
CA GLU A 44 6.33 5.71 -24.98
C GLU A 44 4.97 5.10 -24.61
N PHE A 45 4.11 4.81 -25.60
CA PHE A 45 2.84 4.14 -25.34
C PHE A 45 3.02 2.66 -25.02
N ILE A 46 2.43 2.23 -23.91
CA ILE A 46 2.26 0.82 -23.61
C ILE A 46 1.17 0.28 -24.55
N THR A 47 1.59 -0.26 -25.69
CA THR A 47 0.69 -0.95 -26.61
C THR A 47 0.32 -2.33 -26.05
N ALA A 48 -0.84 -2.87 -26.45
CA ALA A 48 -1.30 -4.20 -26.01
C ALA A 48 -0.38 -5.36 -26.45
N SER A 49 0.47 -5.14 -27.45
CA SER A 49 1.48 -6.10 -27.91
C SER A 49 2.87 -5.85 -27.32
N SER A 50 3.03 -4.86 -26.44
CA SER A 50 4.33 -4.52 -25.87
C SER A 50 4.81 -5.62 -24.91
N PRO A 51 6.14 -5.84 -24.80
CA PRO A 51 6.68 -6.77 -23.81
C PRO A 51 6.20 -6.49 -22.39
N LEU A 52 6.11 -5.20 -22.00
CA LEU A 52 5.61 -4.80 -20.69
C LEU A 52 4.16 -5.23 -20.45
N SER A 53 3.27 -5.02 -21.44
CA SER A 53 1.87 -5.45 -21.32
C SER A 53 1.74 -6.97 -21.15
N SER A 54 2.57 -7.74 -21.85
CA SER A 54 2.63 -9.20 -21.74
C SER A 54 3.15 -9.66 -20.38
N LEU A 55 4.18 -9.00 -19.84
CA LEU A 55 4.67 -9.27 -18.48
C LEU A 55 3.61 -8.94 -17.43
N MET A 56 2.93 -7.79 -17.54
CA MET A 56 1.87 -7.39 -16.61
C MET A 56 0.72 -8.39 -16.63
N GLN A 57 0.29 -8.82 -17.82
CA GLN A 57 -0.74 -9.84 -17.97
C GLN A 57 -0.28 -11.16 -17.34
N SER A 58 0.91 -11.65 -17.67
CA SER A 58 1.44 -12.93 -17.15
C SER A 58 1.58 -12.92 -15.62
N THR A 59 1.99 -11.79 -15.05
CA THR A 59 2.13 -11.62 -13.59
C THR A 59 0.78 -11.61 -12.88
N SER A 60 -0.26 -11.06 -13.52
CA SER A 60 -1.60 -10.93 -12.93
C SER A 60 -2.56 -12.08 -13.28
N ALA A 61 -2.22 -12.89 -14.29
CA ALA A 61 -3.09 -13.95 -14.79
C ALA A 61 -3.31 -15.12 -13.82
N ARG A 62 -2.46 -15.27 -12.79
CA ARG A 62 -2.54 -16.39 -11.86
C ARG A 62 -3.00 -15.91 -10.49
N ASP A 63 -4.27 -16.15 -10.19
CA ASP A 63 -4.83 -15.93 -8.86
C ASP A 63 -4.45 -17.12 -7.95
N GLY A 64 -3.41 -16.95 -7.13
CA GLY A 64 -2.95 -17.97 -6.16
C GLY A 64 -3.82 -18.11 -4.91
N ARG A 65 -4.98 -17.45 -4.83
CA ARG A 65 -5.83 -17.54 -3.63
C ARG A 65 -6.46 -18.91 -3.39
N VAL A 66 -6.59 -19.73 -4.43
CA VAL A 66 -7.36 -20.98 -4.40
C VAL A 66 -6.74 -22.02 -3.46
N ASP A 67 -5.42 -22.03 -3.32
CA ASP A 67 -4.66 -23.03 -2.55
C ASP A 67 -3.72 -22.44 -1.50
N ASN A 68 -3.84 -21.14 -1.21
CA ASN A 68 -3.17 -20.44 -0.10
C ASN A 68 -3.29 -21.17 1.25
N ILE A 69 -4.33 -21.98 1.47
CA ILE A 69 -4.51 -22.77 2.69
C ILE A 69 -3.39 -23.83 2.83
N LEU A 70 -2.85 -24.32 1.71
CA LEU A 70 -1.85 -25.37 1.66
C LEU A 70 -0.41 -24.84 1.68
N ASP A 71 -0.15 -23.71 1.01
CA ASP A 71 1.22 -23.18 0.80
C ASP A 71 1.46 -21.76 1.38
N ASN A 72 0.40 -21.06 1.78
CA ASN A 72 0.45 -19.67 2.26
C ASN A 72 1.16 -18.72 1.27
N ALA A 73 1.04 -18.95 -0.04
CA ALA A 73 1.76 -18.21 -1.07
C ALA A 73 0.83 -17.72 -2.20
N ASN A 74 0.67 -16.40 -2.33
CA ASN A 74 -0.23 -15.81 -3.33
C ASN A 74 0.26 -15.91 -4.80
N CYS A 75 1.54 -16.23 -5.02
CA CYS A 75 2.22 -16.10 -6.31
C CYS A 75 2.55 -17.44 -6.99
N LEU A 76 2.18 -18.56 -6.38
CA LEU A 76 2.31 -19.89 -6.94
C LEU A 76 1.04 -20.69 -6.65
N SER A 77 0.92 -21.85 -7.29
CA SER A 77 -0.15 -22.80 -6.96
C SER A 77 0.39 -24.21 -7.11
N VAL A 78 0.03 -25.05 -6.14
CA VAL A 78 0.24 -26.47 -6.05
C VAL A 78 -0.66 -27.20 -7.04
N ASN A 79 -0.11 -28.21 -7.71
CA ASN A 79 -0.87 -29.01 -8.65
C ASN A 79 -1.77 -30.02 -7.91
N LEU A 80 -3.06 -29.71 -7.84
CA LEU A 80 -4.07 -30.56 -7.18
C LEU A 80 -4.49 -31.77 -8.06
N PRO A 81 -4.94 -32.88 -7.44
CA PRO A 81 -5.03 -33.11 -6.00
C PRO A 81 -3.67 -33.47 -5.36
N VAL A 82 -3.52 -33.16 -4.07
CA VAL A 82 -2.35 -33.53 -3.27
C VAL A 82 -2.74 -34.32 -2.04
N THR A 83 -1.81 -35.12 -1.52
CA THR A 83 -1.96 -35.81 -0.24
C THR A 83 -1.33 -34.96 0.86
N VAL A 84 -2.10 -34.65 1.91
CA VAL A 84 -1.64 -33.87 3.06
C VAL A 84 -1.36 -34.83 4.23
N ILE A 85 -0.16 -34.77 4.81
CA ILE A 85 0.19 -35.57 5.99
C ILE A 85 0.19 -34.66 7.21
N VAL A 86 -0.75 -34.87 8.13
CA VAL A 86 -0.84 -34.12 9.39
C VAL A 86 -0.52 -35.05 10.54
N ASN A 87 0.52 -34.76 11.32
CA ASN A 87 0.93 -35.56 12.48
C ASN A 87 1.15 -37.06 12.16
N GLY A 88 1.65 -37.36 10.95
CA GLY A 88 1.91 -38.74 10.51
C GLY A 88 0.65 -39.51 10.04
N ILE A 89 -0.50 -38.85 9.97
CA ILE A 89 -1.74 -39.40 9.41
C ILE A 89 -1.89 -38.87 7.99
N THR A 90 -2.18 -39.78 7.07
CA THR A 90 -2.39 -39.51 5.63
C THR A 90 -3.86 -39.28 5.32
#